data_AF-A0A496RXA6-F1
#
_entry.id   AF-A0A496RXA6-F1
#
_cell.length_a   1.000
_cell.length_b   1.000
_cell.length_c   1.000
_cell.angle_alpha   90.00
_cell.angle_beta   90.00
_cell.angle_gamma   90.00
#
_symmetry.space_group_name_H-M   'P 1'
#
loop_
_entity.id
_entity.type
_entity.pdbx_description
1 polymer ?
#
loop_
_entity_poly.entity_id
_entity_poly.type
_entity_poly.pdbx_seq_one_letter_code
_entity_poly.pdbx_strand_id
1 'polypeptide(L)'
;MYELWTKEKEIEFFRQSLENFAEPEQLFYISDNGKYYAYWPKSYKGKKFTLQSRNALIGNFTEKYSVDLLQNFAKERNLYAVQGVICKEIGLTPQSPSDVAICKFKSREQKAEDIVAIFEVKMSIVWNWEYRNGKLICIGDYKTHQGNPGLLRSDSMLKAIGKSINIRVSGYKASKIPIIILGNTPITESYFNKVDHLKKAGIIQGFWSTNPNPLDNNGENIKSTKHKGFIRFDSIQELYNALDELLIEEMEFFSSMKSKKQLGQIIEIANREATYEQKAEKFLKLIRE
;
A
#
# COMPACT_ATOMS: atom_id res chain seq x y z
N MET A 1 14.35 13.48 10.67
CA MET A 1 14.01 12.04 10.67
C MET A 1 12.55 11.96 10.24
N TYR A 2 12.19 11.16 9.24
CA TYR A 2 10.78 11.07 8.82
C TYR A 2 10.03 10.18 9.81
N GLU A 3 8.90 10.68 10.29
CA GLU A 3 8.08 10.01 11.28
C GLU A 3 7.01 9.16 10.59
N LEU A 4 6.58 8.10 11.29
CA LEU A 4 5.42 7.29 10.94
C LEU A 4 4.13 8.13 10.93
N TRP A 5 3.01 7.55 10.47
CA TRP A 5 1.76 8.29 10.33
C TRP A 5 1.16 8.61 11.70
N THR A 6 0.89 9.89 11.96
CA THR A 6 0.30 10.38 13.22
C THR A 6 -0.84 11.37 12.98
N LYS A 7 -1.48 11.81 14.07
CA LYS A 7 -2.48 12.89 14.02
C LYS A 7 -1.88 14.20 13.49
N GLU A 8 -0.63 14.48 13.82
CA GLU A 8 0.10 15.66 13.36
C GLU A 8 0.25 15.65 11.83
N LYS A 9 0.41 14.48 11.21
CA LYS A 9 0.42 14.35 9.74
C LYS A 9 -0.93 14.64 9.10
N GLU A 10 -2.03 14.28 9.75
CA GLU A 10 -3.37 14.67 9.28
C GLU A 10 -3.64 16.16 9.48
N ILE A 11 -3.21 16.74 10.61
CA ILE A 11 -3.27 18.19 10.83
C ILE A 11 -2.46 18.92 9.76
N GLU A 12 -1.25 18.43 9.45
CA GLU A 12 -0.41 18.96 8.38
C GLU A 12 -1.15 18.92 7.04
N PHE A 13 -1.77 17.79 6.68
CA PHE A 13 -2.58 17.66 5.47
C PHE A 13 -3.70 18.70 5.40
N PHE A 14 -4.53 18.80 6.44
CA PHE A 14 -5.65 19.72 6.45
C PHE A 14 -5.19 21.17 6.40
N ARG A 15 -4.16 21.52 7.19
CA ARG A 15 -3.60 22.88 7.23
C ARG A 15 -3.03 23.28 5.88
N GLN A 16 -2.18 22.45 5.28
CA GLN A 16 -1.60 22.74 3.96
C GLN A 16 -2.68 22.83 2.88
N SER A 17 -3.73 22.00 2.96
CA SER A 17 -4.82 22.06 1.97
C SER A 17 -5.62 23.35 2.10
N LEU A 18 -6.04 23.72 3.32
CA LEU A 18 -6.79 24.95 3.61
C LEU A 18 -6.00 26.23 3.30
N GLU A 19 -4.68 26.23 3.54
CA GLU A 19 -3.84 27.42 3.32
C GLU A 19 -3.54 27.67 1.83
N ASN A 20 -3.51 26.62 0.99
CA ASN A 20 -2.94 26.74 -0.34
C ASN A 20 -3.95 26.59 -1.49
N PHE A 21 -4.92 25.67 -1.40
CA PHE A 21 -5.67 25.26 -2.60
C PHE A 21 -7.05 24.65 -2.38
N ALA A 22 -7.56 24.54 -1.15
CA ALA A 22 -8.86 23.91 -0.89
C ALA A 22 -9.72 24.71 0.10
N GLU A 23 -10.99 24.91 -0.28
CA GLU A 23 -11.99 25.45 0.62
C GLU A 23 -12.45 24.40 1.66
N PRO A 24 -12.94 24.80 2.85
CA PRO A 24 -13.41 23.87 3.87
C PRO A 24 -14.42 22.84 3.35
N GLU A 25 -15.34 23.23 2.46
CA GLU A 25 -16.37 22.37 1.88
C GLU A 25 -15.79 21.28 0.97
N GLN A 26 -14.55 21.44 0.50
CA GLN A 26 -13.83 20.42 -0.27
C GLN A 26 -13.14 19.39 0.63
N LEU A 27 -12.98 19.67 1.92
CA LEU A 27 -12.25 18.84 2.90
C LEU A 27 -13.16 18.26 4.00
N PHE A 28 -14.29 18.90 4.28
CA PHE A 28 -15.18 18.52 5.36
C PHE A 28 -16.63 18.37 4.88
N TYR A 29 -17.33 17.43 5.49
CA TYR A 29 -18.77 17.34 5.43
C TYR A 29 -19.40 18.45 6.27
N ILE A 30 -20.50 19.03 5.80
CA ILE A 30 -21.23 20.10 6.50
C ILE A 30 -22.54 19.54 7.01
N SER A 31 -22.70 19.45 8.32
CA SER A 31 -23.95 18.98 8.94
C SER A 31 -25.08 20.00 8.80
N ASP A 32 -26.31 19.56 9.08
CA ASP A 32 -27.52 20.40 9.05
C ASP A 32 -27.44 21.62 10.01
N ASN A 33 -26.56 21.58 11.02
CA ASN A 33 -26.27 22.69 11.94
C ASN A 33 -24.99 23.47 11.60
N GLY A 34 -24.46 23.32 10.38
CA GLY A 34 -23.33 24.10 9.87
C GLY A 34 -21.96 23.72 10.44
N LYS A 35 -21.81 22.51 11.01
CA LYS A 35 -20.51 22.03 11.52
C LYS A 35 -19.76 21.25 10.45
N TYR A 36 -18.45 21.43 10.44
CA TYR A 36 -17.54 20.79 9.48
C TYR A 36 -16.88 19.56 10.09
N TYR A 37 -17.06 18.40 9.46
CA TYR A 37 -16.52 17.12 9.94
C TYR A 37 -15.70 16.38 8.86
N ALA A 38 -14.56 15.81 9.23
CA ALA A 38 -13.81 14.93 8.33
C ALA A 38 -14.60 13.65 8.01
N TYR A 39 -15.31 13.09 8.97
CA TYR A 39 -16.27 12.04 8.72
C TYR A 39 -17.52 12.28 9.54
N TRP A 40 -18.67 11.86 9.01
CA TRP A 40 -19.89 11.86 9.79
C TRP A 40 -19.69 11.08 11.10
N PRO A 41 -19.89 11.72 12.27
CA PRO A 41 -19.87 11.00 13.54
C PRO A 41 -20.89 9.86 13.53
N LYS A 42 -20.63 8.72 14.20
CA LYS A 42 -21.60 7.61 14.25
C LYS A 42 -22.97 8.02 14.81
N SER A 43 -23.00 8.99 15.71
CA SER A 43 -24.21 9.57 16.27
C SER A 43 -24.99 10.48 15.31
N TYR A 44 -24.42 10.86 14.15
CA TYR A 44 -25.06 11.78 13.22
C TYR A 44 -26.20 11.10 12.42
N LYS A 45 -27.42 11.66 12.60
CA LYS A 45 -28.68 11.18 12.00
C LYS A 45 -29.24 12.07 10.87
N GLY A 46 -28.62 13.23 10.63
CA GLY A 46 -29.08 14.20 9.63
C GLY A 46 -28.83 13.75 8.18
N LYS A 47 -29.15 14.63 7.22
CA LYS A 47 -28.93 14.34 5.81
C LYS A 47 -27.43 14.22 5.52
N LYS A 48 -27.06 13.25 4.69
CA LYS A 48 -25.67 12.94 4.32
C LYS A 48 -25.49 13.09 2.83
N PHE A 49 -24.30 13.50 2.43
CA PHE A 49 -23.84 13.56 1.05
C PHE A 49 -22.43 12.98 0.96
N THR A 50 -21.96 12.78 -0.27
CA THR A 50 -20.62 12.23 -0.54
C THR A 50 -19.64 13.36 -0.83
N LEU A 51 -18.49 13.34 -0.18
CA LEU A 51 -17.39 14.27 -0.41
C LEU A 51 -16.29 13.54 -1.19
N GLN A 52 -16.21 13.80 -2.49
CA GLN A 52 -15.24 13.14 -3.37
C GLN A 52 -13.90 13.88 -3.47
N SER A 53 -13.92 15.21 -3.46
CA SER A 53 -12.75 16.10 -3.61
C SER A 53 -11.59 15.71 -2.68
N ARG A 54 -11.90 15.52 -1.40
CA ARG A 54 -10.89 15.18 -0.38
C ARG A 54 -10.12 13.90 -0.68
N ASN A 55 -10.77 12.87 -1.26
CA ASN A 55 -10.12 11.59 -1.48
C ASN A 55 -8.93 11.71 -2.45
N ALA A 56 -9.04 12.59 -3.45
CA ALA A 56 -7.93 12.88 -4.36
C ALA A 56 -6.81 13.66 -3.65
N LEU A 57 -7.17 14.66 -2.83
CA LEU A 57 -6.20 15.50 -2.12
C LEU A 57 -5.38 14.69 -1.09
N ILE A 58 -6.04 13.87 -0.26
CA ILE A 58 -5.34 13.01 0.71
C ILE A 58 -4.53 11.91 -0.01
N GLY A 59 -5.00 11.42 -1.15
CA GLY A 59 -4.25 10.49 -2.00
C GLY A 59 -2.89 11.08 -2.38
N ASN A 60 -2.88 12.24 -3.03
CA ASN A 60 -1.65 12.93 -3.43
C ASN A 60 -0.73 13.23 -2.24
N PHE A 61 -1.29 13.66 -1.11
CA PHE A 61 -0.52 13.92 0.10
C PHE A 61 0.15 12.65 0.64
N THR A 62 -0.58 11.53 0.71
CA THR A 62 -0.06 10.27 1.26
C THR A 62 0.95 9.58 0.34
N GLU A 63 0.86 9.77 -0.98
CA GLU A 63 1.89 9.34 -1.92
C GLU A 63 3.20 10.08 -1.71
N LYS A 64 3.14 11.42 -1.58
CA LYS A 64 4.32 12.24 -1.26
C LYS A 64 4.92 11.88 0.10
N TYR A 65 4.08 11.70 1.11
CA TYR A 65 4.51 11.21 2.43
C TYR A 65 5.21 9.85 2.31
N SER A 66 4.71 8.95 1.46
CA SER A 66 5.30 7.62 1.26
C SER A 66 6.67 7.70 0.58
N VAL A 67 6.86 8.61 -0.37
CA VAL A 67 8.19 8.89 -0.94
C VAL A 67 9.14 9.35 0.16
N ASP A 68 8.75 10.36 0.94
CA ASP A 68 9.55 10.91 2.03
C ASP A 68 9.95 9.83 3.06
N LEU A 69 9.00 9.00 3.47
CA LEU A 69 9.19 7.89 4.40
C LEU A 69 10.24 6.88 3.91
N LEU A 70 10.20 6.53 2.61
CA LEU A 70 11.07 5.55 1.98
C LEU A 70 12.40 6.14 1.50
N GLN A 71 12.50 7.47 1.38
CA GLN A 71 13.63 8.12 0.74
C GLN A 71 14.94 7.95 1.51
N ASN A 72 14.91 7.91 2.85
CA ASN A 72 16.12 7.68 3.64
C ASN A 72 16.63 6.25 3.48
N PHE A 73 15.74 5.24 3.61
CA PHE A 73 16.07 3.84 3.32
C PHE A 73 16.69 3.66 1.94
N ALA A 74 16.11 4.30 0.92
CA ALA A 74 16.61 4.23 -0.44
C ALA A 74 18.01 4.87 -0.58
N LYS A 75 18.22 6.07 0.00
CA LYS A 75 19.52 6.79 -0.06
C LYS A 75 20.66 5.99 0.54
N GLU A 76 20.44 5.34 1.68
CA GLU A 76 21.45 4.49 2.33
C GLU A 76 21.93 3.33 1.44
N ARG A 77 21.12 2.95 0.45
CA ARG A 77 21.40 1.87 -0.52
C ARG A 77 21.76 2.39 -1.91
N ASN A 78 22.02 3.70 -2.07
CA ASN A 78 22.24 4.36 -3.36
C ASN A 78 21.06 4.20 -4.34
N LEU A 79 19.83 4.17 -3.82
CA LEU A 79 18.57 4.06 -4.56
C LEU A 79 17.73 5.34 -4.40
N TYR A 80 16.60 5.39 -5.11
CA TYR A 80 15.66 6.51 -5.09
C TYR A 80 14.23 6.03 -4.81
N ALA A 81 13.52 6.72 -3.91
CA ALA A 81 12.06 6.61 -3.83
C ALA A 81 11.46 7.56 -4.88
N VAL A 82 10.62 7.03 -5.77
CA VAL A 82 10.06 7.78 -6.91
C VAL A 82 8.54 7.64 -6.91
N GLN A 83 7.84 8.76 -7.01
CA GLN A 83 6.38 8.80 -7.15
C GLN A 83 5.96 8.53 -8.60
N GLY A 84 4.84 7.84 -8.80
CA GLY A 84 4.15 7.82 -10.08
C GLY A 84 4.89 7.04 -11.17
N VAL A 85 5.63 5.99 -10.83
CA VAL A 85 6.52 5.28 -11.77
C VAL A 85 5.74 4.62 -12.91
N ILE A 86 6.24 4.81 -14.12
CA ILE A 86 5.75 4.23 -15.37
C ILE A 86 6.76 3.17 -15.82
N CYS A 87 6.28 1.96 -16.07
CA CYS A 87 7.06 0.86 -16.60
C CYS A 87 6.16 -0.04 -17.45
N LYS A 88 6.16 0.20 -18.76
CA LYS A 88 5.29 -0.49 -19.72
C LYS A 88 5.54 -2.00 -19.75
N GLU A 89 6.76 -2.45 -19.45
CA GLU A 89 7.17 -3.86 -19.43
C GLU A 89 6.42 -4.70 -18.39
N ILE A 90 5.86 -4.05 -17.37
CA ILE A 90 5.14 -4.69 -16.27
C ILE A 90 3.71 -4.12 -16.11
N GLY A 91 3.18 -3.51 -17.17
CA GLY A 91 1.81 -3.02 -17.21
C GLY A 91 1.55 -1.72 -16.44
N LEU A 92 2.60 -1.02 -15.98
CA LEU A 92 2.47 0.31 -15.38
C LEU A 92 2.49 1.37 -16.49
N THR A 93 1.32 1.86 -16.86
CA THR A 93 1.16 2.84 -17.96
C THR A 93 1.05 4.27 -17.42
N PRO A 94 1.16 5.32 -18.26
CA PRO A 94 0.90 6.69 -17.82
C PRO A 94 -0.49 6.91 -17.20
N GLN A 95 -1.49 6.10 -17.59
CA GLN A 95 -2.87 6.16 -17.07
C GLN A 95 -3.03 5.39 -15.74
N SER A 96 -2.13 4.46 -15.45
CA SER A 96 -2.10 3.70 -14.21
C SER A 96 -0.65 3.45 -13.77
N PRO A 97 0.12 4.51 -13.44
CA PRO A 97 1.47 4.36 -12.92
C PRO A 97 1.41 3.74 -11.52
N SER A 98 2.52 3.21 -10.99
CA SER A 98 2.54 2.87 -9.56
C SER A 98 2.48 4.12 -8.70
N ASP A 99 1.99 3.99 -7.47
CA ASP A 99 1.88 5.13 -6.57
C ASP A 99 3.30 5.58 -6.14
N VAL A 100 4.12 4.65 -5.65
CA VAL A 100 5.54 4.85 -5.35
C VAL A 100 6.36 3.61 -5.76
N ALA A 101 7.64 3.79 -6.09
CA ALA A 101 8.59 2.68 -6.24
C ALA A 101 9.97 3.06 -5.70
N ILE A 102 10.76 2.07 -5.28
CA ILE A 102 12.21 2.22 -5.06
C ILE A 102 12.90 1.81 -6.36
N CYS A 103 13.75 2.68 -6.88
CA CYS A 103 14.40 2.50 -8.18
C CYS A 103 15.91 2.79 -8.11
N LYS A 104 16.66 2.22 -9.05
CA LYS A 104 18.10 2.50 -9.24
C LYS A 104 18.36 3.91 -9.75
N PHE A 105 17.43 4.48 -10.51
CA PHE A 105 17.54 5.82 -11.09
C PHE A 105 16.40 6.73 -10.64
N LYS A 106 16.70 8.03 -10.51
CA LYS A 106 15.71 9.07 -10.16
C LYS A 106 14.91 9.50 -11.40
N SER A 107 14.08 8.62 -11.93
CA SER A 107 13.24 8.86 -13.11
C SER A 107 11.85 8.30 -12.92
N ARG A 108 10.84 8.97 -13.48
CA ARG A 108 9.46 8.44 -13.51
C ARG A 108 9.32 7.27 -14.48
N GLU A 109 9.95 7.37 -15.64
CA GLU A 109 10.02 6.29 -16.63
C GLU A 109 11.13 5.32 -16.21
N GLN A 110 10.78 4.05 -16.02
CA GLN A 110 11.69 3.01 -15.54
C GLN A 110 11.62 1.78 -16.45
N LYS A 111 12.73 1.06 -16.53
CA LYS A 111 12.73 -0.34 -16.95
C LYS A 111 12.43 -1.22 -15.75
N ALA A 112 11.91 -2.42 -16.00
CA ALA A 112 11.59 -3.36 -14.94
C ALA A 112 12.83 -3.76 -14.12
N GLU A 113 13.99 -3.88 -14.78
CA GLU A 113 15.28 -4.21 -14.14
C GLU A 113 15.80 -3.12 -13.19
N ASP A 114 15.26 -1.91 -13.28
CA ASP A 114 15.66 -0.76 -12.46
C ASP A 114 14.72 -0.54 -11.27
N ILE A 115 13.59 -1.25 -11.22
CA ILE A 115 12.65 -1.20 -10.11
C ILE A 115 13.02 -2.27 -9.09
N VAL A 116 13.29 -1.83 -7.86
CA VAL A 116 13.67 -2.68 -6.73
C VAL A 116 12.44 -3.12 -5.94
N ALA A 117 11.46 -2.24 -5.76
CA ALA A 117 10.19 -2.54 -5.09
C ALA A 117 9.09 -1.58 -5.53
N ILE A 118 7.84 -2.06 -5.56
CA ILE A 118 6.66 -1.26 -5.88
C ILE A 118 5.80 -1.11 -4.62
N PHE A 119 5.29 0.10 -4.40
CA PHE A 119 4.45 0.45 -3.27
C PHE A 119 3.13 1.07 -3.75
N GLU A 120 2.03 0.40 -3.42
CA GLU A 120 0.69 0.89 -3.69
C GLU A 120 0.10 1.51 -2.43
N VAL A 121 -0.18 2.81 -2.48
CA VAL A 121 -0.59 3.59 -1.32
C VAL A 121 -2.11 3.54 -1.18
N LYS A 122 -2.58 3.06 -0.04
CA LYS A 122 -3.99 2.93 0.35
C LYS A 122 -4.21 3.55 1.72
N MET A 123 -3.59 4.71 1.93
CA MET A 123 -3.72 5.53 3.12
C MET A 123 -4.89 6.52 2.98
N SER A 124 -5.43 6.99 4.10
CA SER A 124 -6.44 8.05 4.12
C SER A 124 -6.42 8.79 5.46
N ILE A 125 -7.32 9.74 5.65
CA ILE A 125 -7.64 10.26 7.00
C ILE A 125 -8.18 9.09 7.83
N VAL A 126 -7.68 8.93 9.04
CA VAL A 126 -7.98 7.85 9.99
C VAL A 126 -8.80 8.39 11.16
N TRP A 127 -8.47 9.57 11.67
CA TRP A 127 -9.18 10.18 12.78
C TRP A 127 -10.32 11.07 12.28
N ASN A 128 -11.31 11.27 13.15
CA ASN A 128 -12.36 12.23 12.89
C ASN A 128 -11.98 13.60 13.42
N TRP A 129 -12.10 14.61 12.56
CA TRP A 129 -11.76 15.99 12.86
C TRP A 129 -12.99 16.88 12.71
N GLU A 130 -13.22 17.75 13.68
CA GLU A 130 -14.14 18.89 13.56
C GLU A 130 -13.32 20.14 13.21
N TYR A 131 -13.70 20.83 12.13
CA TYR A 131 -13.12 22.12 11.78
C TYR A 131 -14.04 23.23 12.31
N ARG A 132 -13.52 24.04 13.24
CA ARG A 132 -14.30 25.07 13.92
C ARG A 132 -13.43 26.28 14.24
N ASN A 133 -13.87 27.47 13.83
CA ASN A 133 -13.19 28.75 14.08
C ASN A 133 -11.70 28.72 13.68
N GLY A 134 -11.41 28.18 12.49
CA GLY A 134 -10.03 28.08 11.98
C GLY A 134 -9.18 26.99 12.64
N LYS A 135 -9.74 26.14 13.52
CA LYS A 135 -9.00 25.11 14.25
C LYS A 135 -9.53 23.71 13.95
N LEU A 136 -8.62 22.74 13.94
CA LEU A 136 -8.94 21.31 13.86
C LEU A 136 -8.99 20.71 15.27
N ILE A 137 -10.08 20.02 15.57
CA ILE A 137 -10.30 19.36 16.85
C ILE A 137 -10.52 17.88 16.57
N CYS A 138 -9.64 17.01 17.08
CA CYS A 138 -9.84 15.57 16.98
C CYS A 138 -11.03 15.18 17.87
N ILE A 139 -12.08 14.62 17.28
CA ILE A 139 -13.31 14.21 17.97
C ILE A 139 -13.46 12.68 18.08
N GLY A 140 -12.49 11.93 17.54
CA GLY A 140 -12.35 10.50 17.79
C GLY A 140 -11.54 9.78 16.71
N ASP A 141 -11.42 8.46 16.81
CA ASP A 141 -10.72 7.59 15.86
C ASP A 141 -11.65 6.97 14.80
N TYR A 142 -11.11 6.05 13.99
CA TYR A 142 -11.85 5.40 12.92
C TYR A 142 -13.05 4.56 13.39
N LYS A 143 -13.12 4.18 14.67
CA LYS A 143 -14.28 3.49 15.26
C LYS A 143 -15.38 4.46 15.67
N THR A 144 -15.14 5.77 15.71
CA THR A 144 -16.13 6.78 16.15
C THR A 144 -16.91 7.43 15.01
N HIS A 145 -16.48 7.22 13.77
CA HIS A 145 -17.10 7.80 12.58
C HIS A 145 -17.69 6.75 11.64
N GLN A 146 -18.53 7.18 10.69
CA GLN A 146 -19.25 6.29 9.79
C GLN A 146 -18.44 5.87 8.55
N GLY A 147 -17.35 6.58 8.25
CA GLY A 147 -16.43 6.22 7.17
C GLY A 147 -15.61 4.98 7.50
N ASN A 148 -15.18 4.27 6.46
CA ASN A 148 -14.13 3.25 6.57
C ASN A 148 -12.86 3.81 5.91
N PRO A 149 -11.76 3.99 6.65
CA PRO A 149 -10.53 4.54 6.11
C PRO A 149 -9.62 3.46 5.52
N GLY A 150 -8.79 3.86 4.54
CA GLY A 150 -7.68 3.07 4.01
C GLY A 150 -8.01 1.61 3.68
N LEU A 151 -7.35 0.70 4.38
CA LEU A 151 -7.43 -0.75 4.20
C LEU A 151 -8.67 -1.40 4.85
N LEU A 152 -9.43 -0.65 5.65
CA LEU A 152 -10.73 -1.11 6.18
C LEU A 152 -11.82 -1.11 5.10
N ARG A 153 -11.56 -0.49 3.94
CA ARG A 153 -12.47 -0.54 2.79
C ARG A 153 -12.18 -1.73 1.89
N SER A 154 -13.19 -2.56 1.66
CA SER A 154 -13.09 -3.68 0.73
C SER A 154 -12.73 -3.26 -0.70
N ASP A 155 -13.27 -2.15 -1.22
CA ASP A 155 -12.95 -1.69 -2.58
C ASP A 155 -11.48 -1.26 -2.70
N SER A 156 -10.92 -0.66 -1.65
CA SER A 156 -9.50 -0.28 -1.56
C SER A 156 -8.59 -1.51 -1.62
N MET A 157 -8.91 -2.54 -0.82
CA MET A 157 -8.21 -3.83 -0.84
C MET A 157 -8.28 -4.50 -2.21
N LEU A 158 -9.47 -4.56 -2.82
CA LEU A 158 -9.65 -5.20 -4.13
C LEU A 158 -8.91 -4.47 -5.25
N LYS A 159 -8.87 -3.13 -5.24
CA LYS A 159 -8.10 -2.34 -6.21
C LYS A 159 -6.60 -2.62 -6.09
N ALA A 160 -6.06 -2.68 -4.86
CA ALA A 160 -4.67 -3.02 -4.61
C ALA A 160 -4.31 -4.44 -5.10
N ILE A 161 -5.18 -5.42 -4.81
CA ILE A 161 -5.03 -6.80 -5.30
C ILE A 161 -5.08 -6.85 -6.83
N GLY A 162 -6.07 -6.21 -7.45
CA GLY A 162 -6.25 -6.19 -8.89
C GLY A 162 -5.05 -5.60 -9.62
N LYS A 163 -4.53 -4.47 -9.14
CA LYS A 163 -3.33 -3.84 -9.72
C LYS A 163 -2.09 -4.72 -9.58
N SER A 164 -1.92 -5.37 -8.43
CA SER A 164 -0.80 -6.29 -8.19
C SER A 164 -0.87 -7.51 -9.12
N ILE A 165 -2.07 -8.08 -9.32
CA ILE A 165 -2.27 -9.17 -10.27
C ILE A 165 -1.92 -8.71 -11.70
N ASN A 166 -2.39 -7.53 -12.12
CA ASN A 166 -2.07 -6.99 -13.45
C ASN A 166 -0.56 -6.87 -13.68
N ILE A 167 0.19 -6.40 -12.67
CA ILE A 167 1.66 -6.35 -12.73
C ILE A 167 2.25 -7.76 -12.87
N ARG A 168 1.81 -8.70 -12.02
CA ARG A 168 2.31 -10.09 -11.99
C ARG A 168 2.08 -10.84 -13.30
N VAL A 169 0.95 -10.60 -13.97
CA VAL A 169 0.62 -11.27 -15.24
C VAL A 169 1.18 -10.56 -16.47
N SER A 170 1.77 -9.36 -16.33
CA SER A 170 2.32 -8.59 -17.46
C SER A 170 3.58 -9.21 -18.05
N GLY A 171 4.30 -10.04 -17.29
CA GLY A 171 5.40 -10.84 -17.83
C GLY A 171 6.48 -11.18 -16.80
N TYR A 172 7.49 -11.93 -17.26
CA TYR A 172 8.61 -12.41 -16.45
C TYR A 172 9.35 -11.29 -15.72
N LYS A 173 9.48 -10.12 -16.35
CA LYS A 173 10.23 -9.00 -15.78
C LYS A 173 9.64 -8.48 -14.46
N ALA A 174 8.36 -8.76 -14.19
CA ALA A 174 7.71 -8.43 -12.92
C ALA A 174 7.94 -9.47 -11.82
N SER A 175 8.47 -10.67 -12.13
CA SER A 175 8.46 -11.82 -11.21
C SER A 175 9.27 -11.59 -9.94
N LYS A 176 10.37 -10.84 -10.06
CA LYS A 176 11.32 -10.55 -8.97
C LYS A 176 11.02 -9.26 -8.21
N ILE A 177 10.09 -8.44 -8.70
CA ILE A 177 9.78 -7.15 -8.06
C ILE A 177 8.79 -7.42 -6.92
N PRO A 178 9.15 -7.16 -5.64
CA PRO A 178 8.19 -7.20 -4.56
C PRO A 178 7.17 -6.07 -4.68
N ILE A 179 5.92 -6.38 -4.35
CA ILE A 179 4.80 -5.43 -4.34
C ILE A 179 4.28 -5.32 -2.92
N ILE A 180 4.28 -4.11 -2.37
CA ILE A 180 3.85 -3.81 -1.02
C ILE A 180 2.64 -2.87 -1.08
N ILE A 181 1.63 -3.11 -0.25
CA ILE A 181 0.52 -2.18 -0.09
C ILE A 181 0.74 -1.37 1.19
N LEU A 182 0.96 -0.06 1.06
CA LEU A 182 1.13 0.84 2.20
C LEU A 182 -0.21 1.40 2.66
N GLY A 183 -0.52 1.22 3.93
CA GLY A 183 -1.69 1.77 4.59
C GLY A 183 -1.34 2.47 5.89
N ASN A 184 -2.37 2.96 6.57
CA ASN A 184 -2.28 3.61 7.88
C ASN A 184 -3.45 3.21 8.80
N THR A 185 -4.09 2.09 8.48
CA THR A 185 -5.20 1.50 9.22
C THR A 185 -4.93 0.00 9.40
N PRO A 186 -5.56 -0.66 10.38
CA PRO A 186 -5.65 -2.11 10.37
C PRO A 186 -6.48 -2.62 9.19
N ILE A 187 -6.56 -3.93 9.05
CA ILE A 187 -7.48 -4.64 8.15
C ILE A 187 -8.61 -5.30 8.95
N THR A 188 -9.73 -5.62 8.31
CA THR A 188 -10.81 -6.39 8.95
C THR A 188 -10.44 -7.87 9.03
N GLU A 189 -10.98 -8.58 10.03
CA GLU A 189 -10.72 -10.02 10.27
C GLU A 189 -10.99 -10.88 9.03
N SER A 190 -12.01 -10.53 8.25
CA SER A 190 -12.35 -11.21 6.99
C SER A 190 -11.23 -11.19 5.94
N TYR A 191 -10.25 -10.29 6.06
CA TYR A 191 -9.08 -10.23 5.17
C TYR A 191 -7.84 -10.94 5.74
N PHE A 192 -7.82 -11.39 7.00
CA PHE A 192 -6.60 -11.94 7.62
C PHE A 192 -6.04 -13.13 6.83
N ASN A 193 -6.87 -14.13 6.56
CA ASN A 193 -6.47 -15.29 5.75
C ASN A 193 -6.15 -14.88 4.30
N LYS A 194 -6.85 -13.89 3.77
CA LYS A 194 -6.67 -13.45 2.38
C LYS A 194 -5.31 -12.79 2.17
N VAL A 195 -4.88 -11.89 3.06
CA VAL A 195 -3.56 -11.25 2.94
C VAL A 195 -2.42 -12.24 3.15
N ASP A 196 -2.60 -13.21 4.05
CA ASP A 196 -1.63 -14.29 4.25
C ASP A 196 -1.52 -15.19 3.00
N HIS A 197 -2.64 -15.50 2.36
CA HIS A 197 -2.64 -16.25 1.09
C HIS A 197 -2.00 -15.46 -0.05
N LEU A 198 -2.25 -14.15 -0.16
CA LEU A 198 -1.64 -13.30 -1.20
C LEU A 198 -0.11 -13.24 -1.06
N LYS A 199 0.38 -13.15 0.18
CA LYS A 199 1.82 -13.22 0.48
C LYS A 199 2.40 -14.56 0.12
N LYS A 200 1.78 -15.65 0.60
CA LYS A 200 2.22 -17.02 0.30
C LYS A 200 2.25 -17.31 -1.20
N ALA A 201 1.28 -16.80 -1.95
CA ALA A 201 1.20 -16.95 -3.40
C ALA A 201 2.20 -16.06 -4.17
N GLY A 202 2.90 -15.14 -3.48
CA GLY A 202 3.85 -14.20 -4.10
C GLY A 202 3.19 -13.06 -4.88
N ILE A 203 1.87 -12.88 -4.76
CA ILE A 203 1.13 -11.83 -5.49
C ILE A 203 1.46 -10.45 -4.89
N ILE A 204 1.38 -10.33 -3.57
CA ILE A 204 1.69 -9.14 -2.77
C ILE A 204 2.53 -9.56 -1.57
N GLN A 205 3.69 -8.95 -1.36
CA GLN A 205 4.65 -9.34 -0.32
C GLN A 205 4.27 -8.82 1.07
N GLY A 206 3.40 -7.82 1.16
CA GLY A 206 2.80 -7.41 2.43
C GLY A 206 1.81 -6.27 2.32
N PHE A 207 0.85 -6.26 3.23
CA PHE A 207 -0.01 -5.12 3.55
C PHE A 207 0.54 -4.47 4.81
N TRP A 208 1.13 -3.29 4.69
CA TRP A 208 1.92 -2.67 5.73
C TRP A 208 1.24 -1.39 6.23
N SER A 209 0.89 -1.35 7.51
CA SER A 209 0.40 -0.13 8.15
C SER A 209 1.56 0.63 8.79
N THR A 210 1.69 1.91 8.42
CA THR A 210 2.69 2.85 8.97
C THR A 210 2.13 3.71 10.09
N ASN A 211 0.94 3.38 10.62
CA ASN A 211 0.34 4.06 11.76
C ASN A 211 0.46 3.18 13.02
N PRO A 212 1.28 3.56 14.01
CA PRO A 212 1.47 2.79 15.23
C PRO A 212 0.23 2.80 16.14
N ASN A 213 -0.50 3.91 16.16
CA ASN A 213 -1.56 4.17 17.12
C ASN A 213 -2.86 4.64 16.42
N PRO A 214 -3.47 3.80 15.55
CA PRO A 214 -4.66 4.20 14.78
C PRO A 214 -5.93 4.34 15.62
N LEU A 215 -5.89 3.94 16.90
CA LEU A 215 -7.00 4.04 17.86
C LEU A 215 -6.62 4.99 18.99
N ASP A 216 -7.62 5.71 19.50
CA ASP A 216 -7.46 6.50 20.70
C ASP A 216 -7.40 5.58 21.94
N ASN A 217 -6.85 6.09 23.04
CA ASN A 217 -6.78 5.39 24.35
C ASN A 217 -6.09 4.02 24.32
N ASN A 218 -5.09 3.82 23.45
CA ASN A 218 -4.37 2.55 23.31
C ASN A 218 -5.28 1.35 23.01
N GLY A 219 -6.38 1.57 22.29
CA GLY A 219 -7.27 0.48 21.90
C GLY A 219 -6.53 -0.62 21.14
N GLU A 220 -6.86 -1.89 21.43
CA GLU A 220 -6.26 -3.02 20.75
C GLU A 220 -6.54 -2.97 19.24
N ASN A 221 -5.47 -3.10 18.47
CA ASN A 221 -5.52 -3.29 17.03
C ASN A 221 -4.41 -4.27 16.62
N ILE A 222 -4.65 -5.01 15.55
CA ILE A 222 -3.78 -6.10 15.11
C ILE A 222 -2.36 -5.60 14.78
N LYS A 223 -1.34 -6.22 15.38
CA LYS A 223 0.07 -6.01 15.04
C LYS A 223 0.45 -6.72 13.75
N SER A 224 0.03 -7.98 13.59
CA SER A 224 0.29 -8.76 12.39
C SER A 224 -0.68 -9.93 12.26
N THR A 225 -0.91 -10.39 11.04
CA THR A 225 -1.57 -11.69 10.79
C THR A 225 -0.62 -12.86 11.04
N LYS A 226 -1.16 -14.08 11.11
CA LYS A 226 -0.41 -15.30 11.47
C LYS A 226 0.81 -15.52 10.56
N HIS A 227 0.68 -15.28 9.26
CA HIS A 227 1.78 -15.44 8.30
C HIS A 227 2.38 -14.10 7.84
N LYS A 228 2.17 -13.04 8.63
CA LYS A 228 2.69 -11.69 8.37
C LYS A 228 2.34 -11.16 6.96
N GLY A 229 1.17 -11.55 6.43
CA GLY A 229 0.57 -10.95 5.24
C GLY A 229 0.14 -9.50 5.49
N PHE A 230 -0.25 -9.19 6.73
CA PHE A 230 -0.37 -7.83 7.24
C PHE A 230 0.61 -7.60 8.41
N ILE A 231 1.20 -6.39 8.46
CA ILE A 231 2.08 -5.94 9.55
C ILE A 231 1.80 -4.46 9.84
N ARG A 232 1.69 -4.09 11.13
CA ARG A 232 1.73 -2.71 11.62
C ARG A 232 3.12 -2.42 12.16
N PHE A 233 3.73 -1.33 11.71
CA PHE A 233 5.02 -0.89 12.21
C PHE A 233 4.85 0.12 13.33
N ASP A 234 5.58 -0.10 14.43
CA ASP A 234 5.57 0.78 15.60
C ASP A 234 6.76 1.74 15.64
N SER A 235 7.75 1.52 14.77
CA SER A 235 8.88 2.43 14.55
C SER A 235 9.38 2.38 13.10
N ILE A 236 10.13 3.42 12.70
CA ILE A 236 10.76 3.45 11.38
C ILE A 236 11.75 2.29 11.19
N GLN A 237 12.43 1.88 12.26
CA GLN A 237 13.40 0.79 12.22
C GLN A 237 12.74 -0.56 11.91
N GLU A 238 11.55 -0.82 12.46
CA GLU A 238 10.80 -2.04 12.12
C GLU A 238 10.44 -2.08 10.64
N LEU A 239 10.02 -0.94 10.05
CA LEU A 239 9.75 -0.84 8.62
C LEU A 239 11.01 -1.11 7.78
N TYR A 240 12.15 -0.51 8.16
CA TYR A 240 13.39 -0.66 7.41
C TYR A 240 13.96 -2.08 7.51
N ASN A 241 13.89 -2.71 8.68
CA ASN A 241 14.28 -4.11 8.84
C ASN A 241 13.40 -5.04 7.97
N ALA A 242 12.09 -4.79 7.93
CA ALA A 242 11.18 -5.58 7.09
C ALA A 242 11.45 -5.39 5.58
N LEU A 243 11.87 -4.19 5.17
CA LEU A 243 12.32 -3.93 3.80
C LEU A 243 13.63 -4.66 3.49
N ASP A 244 14.60 -4.64 4.40
CA ASP A 244 15.87 -5.35 4.20
C ASP A 244 15.68 -6.86 4.09
N GLU A 245 14.92 -7.47 5.01
CA GLU A 245 14.56 -8.88 4.94
C GLU A 245 13.93 -9.22 3.58
N LEU A 246 13.00 -8.38 3.11
CA LEU A 246 12.30 -8.61 1.85
C LEU A 246 13.19 -8.48 0.62
N LEU A 247 14.16 -7.57 0.63
CA LEU A 247 15.03 -7.30 -0.52
C LEU A 247 16.26 -8.23 -0.59
N ILE A 248 16.64 -8.86 0.52
CA ILE A 248 17.72 -9.88 0.56
C ILE A 248 17.23 -11.22 0.00
N GLU A 249 15.97 -11.56 0.20
CA GLU A 249 15.38 -12.78 -0.36
C GLU A 249 15.22 -12.64 -1.88
N GLU A 250 16.04 -13.35 -2.67
CA GLU A 250 15.93 -13.41 -4.14
C GLU A 250 14.70 -14.24 -4.59
N MET A 251 13.51 -13.84 -4.14
CA MET A 251 12.26 -14.51 -4.46
C MET A 251 11.83 -14.27 -5.90
N GLU A 252 11.19 -15.29 -6.47
CA GLU A 252 10.65 -15.21 -7.81
C GLU A 252 9.19 -15.71 -7.86
N PHE A 253 8.27 -14.85 -8.29
CA PHE A 253 6.90 -15.23 -8.57
C PHE A 253 6.78 -16.07 -9.85
N PHE A 254 5.98 -17.13 -9.81
CA PHE A 254 5.60 -17.91 -10.98
C PHE A 254 4.16 -18.41 -10.88
N SER A 255 3.45 -18.46 -12.01
CA SER A 255 2.08 -18.96 -12.09
C SER A 255 1.82 -19.54 -13.48
N SER A 256 1.09 -20.65 -13.56
CA SER A 256 0.65 -21.27 -14.82
C SER A 256 -0.50 -22.25 -14.57
N MET A 257 -1.32 -22.49 -15.59
CA MET A 257 -2.36 -23.52 -15.55
C MET A 257 -1.95 -24.68 -16.46
N LYS A 258 -1.53 -25.80 -15.84
CA LYS A 258 -1.09 -27.02 -16.54
C LYS A 258 -1.77 -28.25 -15.95
N SER A 259 -1.98 -29.28 -16.75
CA SER A 259 -2.47 -30.57 -16.24
C SER A 259 -1.40 -31.24 -15.37
N LYS A 260 -1.80 -32.15 -14.47
CA LYS A 260 -0.86 -32.94 -13.66
C LYS A 260 0.15 -33.72 -14.51
N LYS A 261 -0.26 -34.21 -15.69
CA LYS A 261 0.62 -34.91 -16.64
C LYS A 261 1.71 -33.99 -17.18
N GLN A 262 1.33 -32.78 -17.63
CA GLN A 262 2.28 -31.79 -18.13
C GLN A 262 3.24 -31.32 -17.04
N LEU A 263 2.73 -31.06 -15.83
CA LEU A 263 3.58 -30.71 -14.68
C LEU A 263 4.60 -31.81 -14.39
N GLY A 264 4.18 -33.09 -14.41
CA GLY A 264 5.10 -34.21 -14.25
C GLY A 264 6.20 -34.24 -15.31
N GLN A 265 5.87 -34.00 -16.58
CA GLN A 265 6.85 -33.93 -17.67
C GLN A 265 7.82 -32.75 -17.49
N ILE A 266 7.33 -31.59 -17.09
CA ILE A 266 8.17 -30.41 -16.84
C ILE A 266 9.16 -30.70 -15.71
N ILE A 267 8.70 -31.30 -14.61
CA ILE A 267 9.56 -31.70 -13.48
C ILE A 267 10.62 -32.69 -13.94
N GLU A 268 10.25 -33.68 -14.75
CA GLU A 268 11.17 -34.69 -15.26
C GLU A 268 12.28 -34.06 -16.12
N ILE A 269 11.91 -33.16 -17.05
CA ILE A 269 12.87 -32.46 -17.91
C ILE A 269 13.78 -31.56 -17.07
N ALA A 270 13.21 -30.76 -16.18
CA ALA A 270 13.97 -29.83 -15.34
C ALA A 270 14.95 -30.56 -14.42
N ASN A 271 14.58 -31.73 -13.87
CA ASN A 271 15.43 -32.50 -12.96
C ASN A 271 16.69 -33.09 -13.63
N ARG A 272 16.82 -33.04 -14.95
CA ARG A 272 18.01 -33.48 -15.70
C ARG A 272 19.16 -32.47 -15.64
N GLU A 273 18.91 -31.23 -15.23
CA GLU A 273 19.95 -30.20 -15.07
C GLU A 273 20.89 -30.53 -13.89
N ALA A 274 22.12 -30.00 -13.92
CA ALA A 274 23.18 -30.46 -13.02
C ALA A 274 23.06 -29.90 -11.59
N THR A 275 22.67 -28.64 -11.43
CA THR A 275 22.53 -27.98 -10.11
C THR A 275 21.08 -27.65 -9.78
N TYR A 276 20.76 -27.41 -8.50
CA TYR A 276 19.40 -27.05 -8.10
C TYR A 276 18.93 -25.73 -8.71
N GLU A 277 19.82 -24.76 -8.85
CA GLU A 277 19.56 -23.47 -9.48
C GLU A 277 19.20 -23.67 -10.96
N GLN A 278 20.00 -24.45 -11.69
CA GLN A 278 19.71 -24.78 -13.09
C GLN A 278 18.40 -25.54 -13.25
N LYS A 279 18.10 -26.48 -12.33
CA LYS A 279 16.81 -27.19 -12.29
C LYS A 279 15.66 -26.20 -12.08
N ALA A 280 15.80 -25.25 -11.17
CA ALA A 280 14.79 -24.22 -10.91
C ALA A 280 14.59 -23.31 -12.13
N GLU A 281 15.68 -22.79 -12.71
CA GLU A 281 15.63 -21.96 -13.92
C GLU A 281 14.95 -22.70 -15.08
N LYS A 282 15.32 -23.96 -15.31
CA LYS A 282 14.72 -24.80 -16.34
C LYS A 282 13.23 -25.04 -16.09
N PHE A 283 12.85 -25.37 -14.85
CA PHE A 283 11.46 -25.54 -14.45
C PHE A 283 10.66 -24.25 -14.70
N LEU A 284 11.20 -23.11 -14.25
CA LEU A 284 10.57 -21.79 -14.40
C LEU A 284 10.44 -21.36 -15.86
N LYS A 285 11.37 -21.74 -16.73
CA LYS A 285 11.24 -21.55 -18.17
C LYS A 285 10.09 -22.39 -18.74
N LEU A 286 10.10 -23.69 -18.45
CA LEU A 286 9.15 -24.66 -19.00
C LEU A 286 7.72 -24.48 -18.50
N ILE A 287 7.52 -24.04 -17.25
CA ILE A 287 6.16 -23.82 -16.72
C ILE A 287 5.45 -22.62 -17.38
N ARG A 288 6.22 -21.72 -17.99
CA ARG A 288 5.75 -20.48 -18.62
C ARG A 288 5.47 -20.65 -20.12
N GLU A 289 6.04 -21.66 -20.76
CA GLU A 289 5.71 -22.15 -22.11
C GLU A 289 4.47 -23.05 -22.04
#